data_AF-A0A1F7ACR1-F1
#
_entry.id   AF-A0A1F7ACR1-F1
#
_cell.length_a   1.000
_cell.length_b   1.000
_cell.length_c   1.000
_cell.angle_alpha   90.00
_cell.angle_beta   90.00
_cell.angle_gamma   90.00
#
_symmetry.space_group_name_H-M   'P 1'
#
loop_
_entity.id
_entity.type
_entity.pdbx_description
1 polymer ?
#
loop_
_entity_poly.entity_id
_entity_poly.type
_entity_poly.pdbx_seq_one_letter_code
_entity_poly.pdbx_strand_id
1 'polypeptide(L)'
;MYRTHTCNGLTEKSAGKKITLCGWVYRRRDHGGMIFIDLRDRYGITQIVSDPVNFADAHKVMDCVRGEFVIQIEGTVRMRPEGQENKSLDTGKIEVLVSKAAVLNPSKTPPFEIDEGGVLGEEIRLKYRYLDLRRDRLKNNIILRHQIIKFIRDFFDKEGFIEVETPILIKGTPEGSREYLVPSRLYPGTFYVLPQSPQQLKQLLMVAGFDKYFQIARCFRDEDQRGDRQPEFTQLDLEMSFVDMEDIMKVNEPLLIDLTKKFARNKKIKKVPFPVLTYHEAMNTYGSDKPDLRFDLPIVDITDIAKKCEFSIFKNTAESGGVVKALNVPSGAKFTRKEIDEFSEIAKIYRAKGLAYIVLQGGELKSPLTKYFKDEEIKEIVKRCKAKDGDIIFFSADKFEIACTSLGYVRIAAAKKMNLIDENVFAYLWVTDFPMFERDEETKKLNAVHHPFTAPKNPEELKSNPEKALAKAYDIILNGSEIGGGSIRI
;
A
#
# COMPACT_ATOMS: atom_id res chain seq x y z
N MET A 1 -42.21 -4.45 1.40
CA MET A 1 -40.79 -4.41 0.98
C MET A 1 -40.67 -3.34 -0.10
N TYR A 2 -39.72 -2.40 -0.02
CA TYR A 2 -39.66 -1.25 -0.95
C TYR A 2 -39.22 -1.63 -2.38
N ARG A 3 -38.57 -2.78 -2.60
CA ARG A 3 -38.14 -3.23 -3.93
C ARG A 3 -38.30 -4.74 -4.08
N THR A 4 -38.40 -5.19 -5.32
CA THR A 4 -38.45 -6.62 -5.70
C THR A 4 -37.10 -7.12 -6.24
N HIS A 5 -36.32 -6.24 -6.86
CA HIS A 5 -35.03 -6.53 -7.49
C HIS A 5 -34.03 -5.42 -7.17
N THR A 6 -32.75 -5.67 -7.39
CA THR A 6 -31.72 -4.63 -7.40
C THR A 6 -31.65 -3.98 -8.78
N CYS A 7 -31.08 -2.77 -8.86
CA CYS A 7 -30.89 -2.07 -10.13
C CYS A 7 -29.87 -2.74 -11.08
N ASN A 8 -29.21 -3.81 -10.67
CA ASN A 8 -28.35 -4.61 -11.57
C ASN A 8 -28.71 -6.12 -11.54
N GLY A 9 -29.89 -6.45 -11.02
CA GLY A 9 -30.38 -7.84 -10.94
C GLY A 9 -31.28 -8.24 -12.11
N LEU A 10 -31.49 -7.34 -13.08
CA LEU A 10 -32.37 -7.55 -14.22
C LEU A 10 -31.57 -8.05 -15.43
N THR A 11 -32.14 -8.98 -16.18
CA THR A 11 -31.54 -9.54 -17.39
C THR A 11 -32.60 -9.62 -18.50
N GLU A 12 -32.22 -10.06 -19.70
CA GLU A 12 -33.16 -10.35 -20.81
C GLU A 12 -34.28 -11.30 -20.38
N LYS A 13 -33.99 -12.25 -19.47
CA LYS A 13 -34.98 -13.20 -18.90
C LYS A 13 -36.02 -12.53 -17.98
N SER A 14 -35.82 -11.25 -17.66
CA SER A 14 -36.76 -10.46 -16.87
C SER A 14 -37.79 -9.74 -17.75
N ALA A 15 -37.63 -9.74 -19.08
CA ALA A 15 -38.57 -9.09 -20.00
C ALA A 15 -40.03 -9.55 -19.77
N GLY A 16 -40.96 -8.61 -19.79
CA GLY A 16 -42.38 -8.81 -19.51
C GLY A 16 -42.76 -8.86 -18.02
N LYS A 17 -41.79 -8.96 -17.09
CA LYS A 17 -42.09 -9.01 -15.65
C LYS A 17 -42.38 -7.62 -15.09
N LYS A 18 -43.38 -7.56 -14.19
CA LYS A 18 -43.62 -6.39 -13.34
C LYS A 18 -42.67 -6.42 -12.15
N ILE A 19 -42.04 -5.28 -11.88
CA ILE A 19 -41.01 -5.14 -10.86
C ILE A 19 -41.13 -3.79 -10.15
N THR A 20 -40.59 -3.75 -8.95
CA THR A 20 -40.36 -2.53 -8.17
C THR A 20 -38.87 -2.35 -7.92
N LEU A 21 -38.34 -1.15 -8.20
CA LEU A 21 -36.96 -0.75 -7.89
C LEU A 21 -36.95 0.47 -6.98
N CYS A 22 -35.90 0.59 -6.16
CA CYS A 22 -35.57 1.79 -5.40
C CYS A 22 -34.10 2.13 -5.60
N GLY A 23 -33.79 3.41 -5.76
CA GLY A 23 -32.43 3.87 -5.95
C GLY A 23 -32.32 5.39 -6.03
N TRP A 24 -31.13 5.83 -6.43
CA TRP A 24 -30.79 7.22 -6.69
C TRP A 24 -30.87 7.52 -8.18
N VAL A 25 -31.45 8.66 -8.53
CA VAL A 25 -31.41 9.21 -9.89
C VAL A 25 -29.95 9.54 -10.21
N TYR A 26 -29.28 8.72 -11.02
CA TYR A 26 -27.88 8.93 -11.38
C TYR A 26 -27.74 9.97 -12.49
N ARG A 27 -28.43 9.73 -13.61
CA ARG A 27 -28.53 10.65 -14.75
C ARG A 27 -29.98 10.77 -15.18
N ARG A 28 -30.39 11.97 -15.59
CA ARG A 28 -31.70 12.23 -16.20
C ARG A 28 -31.47 12.79 -17.60
N ARG A 29 -32.15 12.21 -18.59
CA ARG A 29 -32.18 12.66 -19.98
C ARG A 29 -33.62 12.90 -20.39
N ASP A 30 -33.88 14.04 -20.99
CA ASP A 30 -35.21 14.49 -21.36
C ASP A 30 -35.23 14.83 -22.85
N HIS A 31 -36.06 14.13 -23.59
CA HIS A 31 -36.17 14.26 -25.05
C HIS A 31 -37.51 14.88 -25.47
N GLY A 32 -38.15 15.69 -24.61
CA GLY A 32 -39.35 16.47 -24.97
C GLY A 32 -40.63 15.66 -25.17
N GLY A 33 -40.58 14.35 -24.90
CA GLY A 33 -41.71 13.42 -24.97
C GLY A 33 -41.50 12.11 -24.22
N MET A 34 -40.24 11.75 -23.91
CA MET A 34 -39.90 10.64 -23.02
C MET A 34 -38.78 11.08 -22.08
N ILE A 35 -38.88 10.64 -20.82
CA ILE A 35 -37.84 10.87 -19.82
C ILE A 35 -37.13 9.54 -19.55
N PHE A 36 -35.80 9.56 -19.67
CA PHE A 36 -34.93 8.44 -19.38
C PHE A 36 -34.13 8.75 -18.12
N ILE A 37 -34.13 7.81 -17.17
CA ILE A 37 -33.36 7.92 -15.95
C ILE A 37 -32.49 6.70 -15.80
N ASP A 38 -31.21 6.91 -15.51
CA ASP A 38 -30.34 5.87 -15.00
C ASP A 38 -30.57 5.77 -13.49
N LEU A 39 -31.26 4.73 -13.04
CA LEU A 39 -31.52 4.48 -11.62
C LEU A 39 -30.40 3.61 -11.04
N ARG A 40 -29.70 4.15 -10.06
CA ARG A 40 -28.54 3.50 -9.41
C ARG A 40 -28.89 2.98 -8.04
N ASP A 41 -28.44 1.78 -7.71
CA ASP A 41 -28.29 1.31 -6.33
C ASP A 41 -26.86 0.79 -6.10
N ARG A 42 -26.59 0.13 -4.97
CA ARG A 42 -25.24 -0.41 -4.69
C ARG A 42 -24.76 -1.39 -5.77
N TYR A 43 -25.68 -2.12 -6.38
CA TYR A 43 -25.40 -3.25 -7.27
C TYR A 43 -25.14 -2.81 -8.71
N GLY A 44 -25.61 -1.63 -9.10
CA GLY A 44 -25.35 -1.04 -10.42
C GLY A 44 -26.49 -0.14 -10.87
N ILE A 45 -26.69 -0.06 -12.19
CA ILE A 45 -27.57 0.91 -12.85
C ILE A 45 -28.54 0.17 -13.76
N THR A 46 -29.82 0.56 -13.72
CA THR A 46 -30.83 0.18 -14.73
C THR A 46 -31.45 1.45 -15.31
N GLN A 47 -31.64 1.47 -16.64
CA GLN A 47 -32.43 2.53 -17.28
C GLN A 47 -33.91 2.31 -17.03
N ILE A 48 -34.57 3.38 -16.60
CA ILE A 48 -36.02 3.46 -16.47
C ILE A 48 -36.55 4.53 -17.43
N VAL A 49 -37.70 4.27 -18.04
CA VAL A 49 -38.30 5.11 -19.07
C VAL A 49 -39.69 5.51 -18.64
N SER A 50 -39.99 6.79 -18.76
CA SER A 50 -41.29 7.38 -18.48
C SER A 50 -41.97 7.78 -19.78
N ASP A 51 -43.18 7.27 -19.97
CA ASP A 51 -44.04 7.51 -21.14
C ASP A 51 -45.28 8.30 -20.71
N PRO A 52 -45.44 9.57 -21.17
CA PRO A 52 -46.57 10.41 -20.79
C PRO A 52 -47.90 9.94 -21.38
N VAL A 53 -47.90 9.18 -22.49
CA VAL A 53 -49.12 8.72 -23.17
C VAL A 53 -49.78 7.62 -22.36
N ASN A 54 -48.99 6.63 -21.93
CA ASN A 54 -49.50 5.47 -21.22
C ASN A 54 -49.53 5.65 -19.69
N PHE A 55 -48.65 6.48 -19.12
CA PHE A 55 -48.47 6.61 -17.67
C PHE A 55 -48.27 8.07 -17.20
N ALA A 56 -49.23 8.95 -17.53
CA ALA A 56 -49.15 10.39 -17.25
C ALA A 56 -48.82 10.76 -15.80
N ASP A 57 -49.38 10.08 -14.80
CA ASP A 57 -49.12 10.41 -13.38
C ASP A 57 -47.71 10.01 -12.94
N ALA A 58 -47.22 8.86 -13.39
CA ALA A 58 -45.82 8.50 -13.18
C ALA A 58 -44.90 9.49 -13.89
N HIS A 59 -45.29 9.95 -15.08
CA HIS A 59 -44.53 10.93 -15.84
C HIS A 59 -44.39 12.28 -15.12
N LYS A 60 -45.46 12.80 -14.53
CA LYS A 60 -45.41 14.03 -13.71
C LYS A 60 -44.37 13.92 -12.59
N VAL A 61 -44.35 12.79 -11.88
CA VAL A 61 -43.37 12.57 -10.80
C VAL A 61 -41.95 12.52 -11.38
N MET A 62 -41.76 11.77 -12.46
CA MET A 62 -40.47 11.59 -13.14
C MET A 62 -39.93 12.87 -13.80
N ASP A 63 -40.80 13.83 -14.12
CA ASP A 63 -40.38 15.13 -14.62
C ASP A 63 -39.80 16.03 -13.52
N CYS A 64 -40.33 15.94 -12.30
CA CYS A 64 -39.86 16.73 -11.15
C CYS A 64 -38.53 16.26 -10.56
N VAL A 65 -38.10 15.00 -10.80
CA VAL A 65 -36.88 14.48 -10.16
C VAL A 65 -35.61 15.13 -10.71
N ARG A 66 -34.60 15.27 -9.85
CA ARG A 66 -33.25 15.77 -10.21
C ARG A 66 -32.20 14.76 -9.76
N GLY A 67 -30.94 15.03 -10.11
CA GLY A 67 -29.81 14.20 -9.72
C GLY A 67 -29.79 13.89 -8.23
N GLU A 68 -29.49 12.64 -7.90
CA GLU A 68 -29.38 12.07 -6.56
C GLU A 68 -30.69 12.07 -5.72
N PHE A 69 -31.85 12.36 -6.32
CA PHE A 69 -33.14 12.08 -5.69
C PHE A 69 -33.27 10.58 -5.38
N VAL A 70 -33.85 10.25 -4.22
CA VAL A 70 -34.20 8.88 -3.86
C VAL A 70 -35.61 8.59 -4.32
N ILE A 71 -35.77 7.63 -5.22
CA ILE A 71 -37.06 7.32 -5.83
C ILE A 71 -37.38 5.83 -5.73
N GLN A 72 -38.67 5.53 -5.73
CA GLN A 72 -39.22 4.21 -5.93
C GLN A 72 -40.01 4.21 -7.24
N ILE A 73 -39.86 3.16 -8.03
CA ILE A 73 -40.66 2.95 -9.23
C ILE A 73 -41.27 1.55 -9.25
N GLU A 74 -42.46 1.44 -9.82
CA GLU A 74 -43.05 0.19 -10.30
C GLU A 74 -43.12 0.27 -11.82
N GLY A 75 -42.78 -0.82 -12.51
CA GLY A 75 -42.82 -0.85 -13.96
C GLY A 75 -42.70 -2.25 -14.54
N THR A 76 -42.70 -2.32 -15.87
CA THR A 76 -42.54 -3.58 -16.62
C THR A 76 -41.20 -3.57 -17.34
N VAL A 77 -40.42 -4.63 -17.20
CA VAL A 77 -39.17 -4.78 -17.93
C VAL A 77 -39.48 -5.04 -19.40
N ARG A 78 -38.80 -4.34 -20.31
CA ARG A 78 -38.85 -4.61 -21.75
C ARG A 78 -37.44 -4.63 -22.33
N MET A 79 -37.31 -5.28 -23.48
CA MET A 79 -36.11 -5.16 -24.29
C MET A 79 -35.99 -3.73 -24.79
N ARG A 80 -34.76 -3.21 -24.84
CA ARG A 80 -34.53 -1.96 -25.54
C ARG A 80 -34.77 -2.14 -27.04
N PRO A 81 -35.16 -1.08 -27.76
CA PRO A 81 -35.20 -1.11 -29.22
C PRO A 81 -33.86 -1.52 -29.80
N GLU A 82 -33.90 -2.20 -30.95
CA GLU A 82 -32.70 -2.60 -31.69
C GLU A 82 -31.81 -1.37 -31.98
N GLY A 83 -30.52 -1.49 -31.68
CA GLY A 83 -29.54 -0.41 -31.83
C GLY A 83 -29.45 0.56 -30.65
N GLN A 84 -30.30 0.43 -29.62
CA GLN A 84 -30.25 1.22 -28.38
C GLN A 84 -29.70 0.46 -27.18
N GLU A 85 -29.11 -0.72 -27.40
CA GLU A 85 -28.45 -1.49 -26.36
C GLU A 85 -27.18 -0.77 -25.88
N ASN A 86 -27.03 -0.65 -24.56
CA ASN A 86 -25.84 -0.06 -23.97
C ASN A 86 -24.83 -1.14 -23.55
N LYS A 87 -23.78 -1.35 -24.35
CA LYS A 87 -22.75 -2.36 -24.08
C LYS A 87 -21.91 -2.09 -22.81
N SER A 88 -21.97 -0.88 -22.22
CA SER A 88 -21.25 -0.55 -20.99
C SER A 88 -22.00 -0.90 -19.71
N LEU A 89 -23.26 -1.35 -19.80
CA LEU A 89 -24.10 -1.74 -18.66
C LEU A 89 -24.50 -3.21 -18.76
N ASP A 90 -24.46 -3.93 -17.64
CA ASP A 90 -24.94 -5.33 -17.58
C ASP A 90 -26.44 -5.42 -17.92
N THR A 91 -27.23 -4.43 -17.50
CA THR A 91 -28.66 -4.32 -17.86
C THR A 91 -28.87 -3.60 -19.20
N GLY A 92 -27.82 -3.42 -19.99
CA GLY A 92 -27.81 -2.54 -21.16
C GLY A 92 -28.72 -2.94 -22.30
N LYS A 93 -29.20 -4.20 -22.32
CA LYS A 93 -30.16 -4.70 -23.31
C LYS A 93 -31.63 -4.51 -22.91
N ILE A 94 -31.88 -4.14 -21.65
CA ILE A 94 -33.24 -3.96 -21.12
C ILE A 94 -33.45 -2.54 -20.61
N GLU A 95 -34.71 -2.21 -20.38
CA GLU A 95 -35.14 -1.03 -19.64
C GLU A 95 -36.46 -1.31 -18.92
N VAL A 96 -36.83 -0.46 -17.98
CA VAL A 96 -38.09 -0.55 -17.25
C VAL A 96 -39.03 0.55 -17.69
N LEU A 97 -40.16 0.20 -18.29
CA LEU A 97 -41.24 1.14 -18.54
C LEU A 97 -42.00 1.41 -17.24
N VAL A 98 -41.89 2.62 -16.74
CA VAL A 98 -42.40 3.03 -15.42
C VAL A 98 -43.91 3.23 -15.49
N SER A 99 -44.65 2.49 -14.66
CA SER A 99 -46.10 2.63 -14.50
C SER A 99 -46.48 3.42 -13.25
N LYS A 100 -45.64 3.43 -12.21
CA LYS A 100 -45.79 4.28 -11.01
C LYS A 100 -44.44 4.75 -10.54
N ALA A 101 -44.38 5.97 -10.01
CA ALA A 101 -43.18 6.54 -9.41
C ALA A 101 -43.54 7.30 -8.13
N ALA A 102 -42.65 7.26 -7.16
CA ALA A 102 -42.73 8.03 -5.93
C ALA A 102 -41.36 8.60 -5.58
N VAL A 103 -41.30 9.88 -5.22
CA VAL A 103 -40.11 10.47 -4.59
C VAL A 103 -40.11 10.09 -3.13
N LEU A 104 -39.15 9.25 -2.72
CA LEU A 104 -38.97 8.89 -1.32
C LEU A 104 -38.24 9.99 -0.56
N ASN A 105 -37.27 10.64 -1.20
CA ASN A 105 -36.55 11.76 -0.62
C ASN A 105 -35.97 12.67 -1.73
N PRO A 106 -36.35 13.95 -1.80
CA PRO A 106 -35.70 14.90 -2.71
C PRO A 106 -34.24 15.15 -2.30
N SER A 107 -33.39 15.49 -3.26
CA SER A 107 -32.00 15.86 -3.01
C SER A 107 -31.73 17.31 -3.42
N LYS A 108 -30.89 18.00 -2.65
CA LYS A 108 -30.25 19.21 -3.16
C LYS A 108 -29.28 18.84 -4.30
N THR A 109 -28.97 19.80 -5.17
CA THR A 109 -27.90 19.62 -6.16
C THR A 109 -26.60 19.23 -5.45
N PRO A 110 -25.98 18.10 -5.81
CA PRO A 110 -24.70 17.70 -5.22
C PRO A 110 -23.61 18.76 -5.42
N PRO A 111 -22.67 18.90 -4.47
CA PRO A 111 -21.54 19.84 -4.58
C PRO A 111 -20.51 19.43 -5.64
N PHE A 112 -20.59 18.18 -6.13
CA PHE A 112 -19.85 17.64 -7.26
C PHE A 112 -20.66 16.51 -7.87
N GLU A 113 -20.42 16.23 -9.15
CA GLU A 113 -21.04 15.10 -9.81
C GLU A 113 -20.52 13.77 -9.23
N ILE A 114 -21.44 12.85 -8.95
CA ILE A 114 -21.08 11.48 -8.53
C ILE A 114 -20.46 10.71 -9.71
N ASP A 115 -20.78 11.18 -10.90
CA ASP A 115 -20.31 10.68 -12.16
C ASP A 115 -18.97 11.31 -12.54
N GLU A 116 -18.31 10.68 -13.49
CA GLU A 116 -17.09 11.15 -14.15
C GLU A 116 -15.76 10.98 -13.39
N GLY A 117 -14.75 10.61 -14.19
CA GLY A 117 -13.34 10.50 -13.83
C GLY A 117 -12.63 11.85 -13.69
N GLY A 118 -13.38 12.93 -13.45
CA GLY A 118 -12.84 14.26 -13.20
C GLY A 118 -11.98 14.29 -11.94
N VAL A 119 -10.89 15.04 -12.00
CA VAL A 119 -10.00 15.29 -10.85
C VAL A 119 -10.70 16.29 -9.93
N LEU A 120 -11.48 15.76 -9.00
CA LEU A 120 -12.07 16.53 -7.90
C LEU A 120 -11.03 16.71 -6.80
N GLY A 121 -10.95 17.93 -6.27
CA GLY A 121 -10.09 18.24 -5.11
C GLY A 121 -10.38 17.31 -3.93
N GLU A 122 -9.36 16.90 -3.20
CA GLU A 122 -9.51 15.99 -2.07
C GLU A 122 -10.33 16.60 -0.94
N GLU A 123 -10.15 17.88 -0.66
CA GLU A 123 -10.85 18.60 0.42
C GLU A 123 -12.37 18.52 0.28
N ILE A 124 -12.92 18.83 -0.90
CA ILE A 124 -14.38 18.78 -1.14
C ILE A 124 -14.91 17.34 -1.05
N ARG A 125 -14.11 16.36 -1.48
CA ARG A 125 -14.46 14.94 -1.41
C ARG A 125 -14.49 14.45 0.03
N LEU A 126 -13.56 14.88 0.88
CA LEU A 126 -13.56 14.54 2.31
C LEU A 126 -14.69 15.25 3.06
N LYS A 127 -14.96 16.53 2.76
CA LYS A 127 -16.09 17.28 3.33
C LYS A 127 -17.44 16.61 3.06
N TYR A 128 -17.63 16.07 1.86
CA TYR A 128 -18.84 15.36 1.46
C TYR A 128 -18.58 13.87 1.22
N ARG A 129 -17.82 13.23 2.12
CA ARG A 129 -17.38 11.84 1.96
C ARG A 129 -18.53 10.85 1.74
N TYR A 130 -19.69 11.11 2.35
CA TYR A 130 -20.90 10.30 2.16
C TYR A 130 -21.45 10.31 0.72
N LEU A 131 -21.16 11.36 -0.07
CA LEU A 131 -21.42 11.40 -1.50
C LEU A 131 -20.29 10.77 -2.31
N ASP A 132 -19.03 11.06 -1.97
CA ASP A 132 -17.86 10.48 -2.64
C ASP A 132 -17.88 8.94 -2.57
N LEU A 133 -18.36 8.36 -1.46
CA LEU A 133 -18.55 6.92 -1.28
C LEU A 133 -19.63 6.29 -2.19
N ARG A 134 -20.47 7.10 -2.86
CA ARG A 134 -21.42 6.60 -3.88
C ARG A 134 -20.72 6.28 -5.21
N ARG A 135 -19.53 6.84 -5.46
CA ARG A 135 -18.74 6.63 -6.68
C ARG A 135 -18.20 5.20 -6.73
N ASP A 136 -18.21 4.60 -7.90
CA ASP A 136 -17.92 3.17 -8.06
C ASP A 136 -16.55 2.75 -7.54
N ARG A 137 -15.49 3.54 -7.81
CA ARG A 137 -14.14 3.23 -7.32
C ARG A 137 -14.10 3.06 -5.81
N LEU A 138 -14.66 4.01 -5.06
CA LEU A 138 -14.59 4.01 -3.61
C LEU A 138 -15.55 2.99 -2.99
N LYS A 139 -16.77 2.90 -3.52
CA LYS A 139 -17.73 1.85 -3.16
C LYS A 139 -17.09 0.46 -3.30
N ASN A 140 -16.47 0.19 -4.44
CA ASN A 140 -15.84 -1.10 -4.73
C ASN A 140 -14.62 -1.34 -3.83
N ASN A 141 -13.83 -0.32 -3.50
CA ASN A 141 -12.74 -0.46 -2.53
C ASN A 141 -13.24 -0.88 -1.14
N ILE A 142 -14.35 -0.30 -0.65
CA ILE A 142 -14.93 -0.67 0.65
C ILE A 142 -15.51 -2.09 0.61
N ILE A 143 -16.19 -2.47 -0.47
CA ILE A 143 -16.70 -3.83 -0.67
C ILE A 143 -15.54 -4.83 -0.71
N LEU A 144 -14.47 -4.52 -1.45
CA LEU A 144 -13.27 -5.34 -1.53
C LEU A 144 -12.61 -5.51 -0.16
N ARG A 145 -12.47 -4.42 0.61
CA ARG A 145 -11.96 -4.47 2.00
C ARG A 145 -12.79 -5.41 2.87
N HIS A 146 -14.13 -5.33 2.79
CA HIS A 146 -15.01 -6.24 3.51
C HIS A 146 -14.76 -7.72 3.12
N GLN A 147 -14.65 -7.99 1.82
CA GLN A 147 -14.42 -9.35 1.31
C GLN A 147 -13.05 -9.91 1.73
N ILE A 148 -12.01 -9.07 1.73
CA ILE A 148 -10.67 -9.41 2.22
C ILE A 148 -10.73 -9.76 3.70
N ILE A 149 -11.34 -8.92 4.53
CA ILE A 149 -11.47 -9.16 5.98
C ILE A 149 -12.23 -10.47 6.25
N LYS A 150 -13.33 -10.70 5.54
CA LYS A 150 -14.08 -11.97 5.66
C LYS A 150 -13.18 -13.16 5.31
N PHE A 151 -12.44 -13.07 4.22
CA PHE A 151 -11.54 -14.14 3.81
C PHE A 151 -10.44 -14.41 4.83
N ILE A 152 -9.84 -13.37 5.41
CA ILE A 152 -8.83 -13.49 6.46
C ILE A 152 -9.41 -14.23 7.68
N ARG A 153 -10.61 -13.86 8.13
CA ARG A 153 -11.30 -14.58 9.22
C ARG A 153 -11.54 -16.05 8.90
N ASP A 154 -12.10 -16.33 7.72
CA ASP A 154 -12.34 -17.70 7.27
C ASP A 154 -11.04 -18.52 7.13
N PHE A 155 -9.91 -17.88 6.84
CA PHE A 155 -8.61 -18.52 6.75
C PHE A 155 -8.07 -18.88 8.14
N PHE A 156 -8.04 -17.91 9.06
CA PHE A 156 -7.50 -18.13 10.40
C PHE A 156 -8.34 -19.09 11.24
N ASP A 157 -9.67 -19.07 11.09
CA ASP A 157 -10.57 -20.08 11.67
C ASP A 157 -10.17 -21.51 11.26
N LYS A 158 -9.86 -21.73 9.98
CA LYS A 158 -9.41 -23.03 9.47
C LYS A 158 -8.02 -23.44 9.96
N GLU A 159 -7.13 -22.46 10.18
CA GLU A 159 -5.77 -22.69 10.73
C GLU A 159 -5.77 -22.89 12.25
N GLY A 160 -6.95 -22.87 12.89
CA GLY A 160 -7.15 -23.11 14.32
C GLY A 160 -6.88 -21.89 15.20
N PHE A 161 -6.89 -20.69 14.64
CA PHE A 161 -6.77 -19.45 15.39
C PHE A 161 -8.12 -19.01 15.95
N ILE A 162 -8.10 -18.38 17.13
CA ILE A 162 -9.29 -17.81 17.76
C ILE A 162 -9.26 -16.29 17.68
N GLU A 163 -10.35 -15.68 17.18
CA GLU A 163 -10.52 -14.22 17.21
C GLU A 163 -10.87 -13.77 18.64
N VAL A 164 -9.98 -13.03 19.31
CA VAL A 164 -10.24 -12.49 20.67
C VAL A 164 -10.15 -10.96 20.66
N GLU A 165 -11.23 -10.30 21.06
CA GLU A 165 -11.24 -8.85 21.16
C GLU A 165 -10.43 -8.38 22.38
N THR A 166 -9.60 -7.36 22.17
CA THR A 166 -8.78 -6.77 23.23
C THR A 166 -9.26 -5.36 23.59
N PRO A 167 -9.22 -4.95 24.86
CA PRO A 167 -9.65 -3.61 25.28
C PRO A 167 -8.91 -2.48 24.56
N ILE A 168 -9.64 -1.38 24.32
CA ILE A 168 -9.11 -0.14 23.72
C ILE A 168 -8.65 0.87 24.77
N LEU A 169 -9.24 0.87 25.96
CA LEU A 169 -8.81 1.75 27.05
C LEU A 169 -7.81 0.99 27.93
N ILE A 170 -6.52 1.14 27.61
CA ILE A 170 -5.45 0.40 28.29
C ILE A 170 -4.56 1.34 29.11
N LYS A 171 -3.64 0.75 29.87
CA LYS A 171 -2.55 1.50 30.51
C LYS A 171 -1.45 1.71 29.47
N GLY A 172 -0.93 2.94 29.39
CA GLY A 172 0.20 3.27 28.51
C GLY A 172 1.48 2.54 28.91
N THR A 173 2.38 2.39 27.93
CA THR A 173 3.71 1.84 28.14
C THR A 173 4.75 2.89 27.74
N PRO A 174 5.82 3.11 28.52
CA PRO A 174 6.78 4.18 28.27
C PRO A 174 7.57 4.08 26.95
N GLU A 175 7.33 3.07 26.13
CA GLU A 175 8.16 2.70 24.98
C GLU A 175 7.29 2.56 23.72
N GLY A 176 7.63 3.29 22.66
CA GLY A 176 6.90 3.31 21.39
C GLY A 176 6.66 4.72 20.85
N SER A 177 5.64 4.85 19.99
CA SER A 177 5.22 6.16 19.46
C SER A 177 4.52 7.00 20.53
N ARG A 178 4.19 8.26 20.22
CA ARG A 178 3.30 9.04 21.09
C ARG A 178 1.90 8.41 21.17
N GLU A 179 1.30 8.50 22.34
CA GLU A 179 0.05 7.84 22.73
C GLU A 179 -1.12 8.83 22.75
N TYR A 180 -2.28 8.42 22.22
CA TYR A 180 -3.52 9.15 22.46
C TYR A 180 -4.03 8.90 23.87
N LEU A 181 -4.29 9.99 24.61
CA LEU A 181 -4.76 9.93 25.99
C LEU A 181 -6.27 10.12 26.09
N VAL A 182 -6.92 9.34 26.96
CA VAL A 182 -8.33 9.48 27.31
C VAL A 182 -8.44 9.76 28.81
N PRO A 183 -8.82 10.98 29.23
CA PRO A 183 -8.91 11.32 30.65
C PRO A 183 -10.00 10.52 31.36
N SER A 184 -9.69 10.00 32.54
CA SER A 184 -10.68 9.29 33.36
C SER A 184 -11.54 10.26 34.16
N ARG A 185 -12.86 10.24 33.93
CA ARG A 185 -13.81 10.97 34.79
C ARG A 185 -13.84 10.44 36.23
N LEU A 186 -13.64 9.14 36.41
CA LEU A 186 -13.74 8.47 37.72
C LEU A 186 -12.49 8.61 38.58
N TYR A 187 -11.33 8.77 37.93
CA TYR A 187 -10.03 8.82 38.59
C TYR A 187 -9.30 10.11 38.14
N PRO A 188 -9.61 11.27 38.75
CA PRO A 188 -9.01 12.55 38.39
C PRO A 188 -7.48 12.49 38.40
N GLY A 189 -6.85 13.08 37.38
CA GLY A 189 -5.39 13.06 37.21
C GLY A 189 -4.83 11.79 36.55
N THR A 190 -5.67 10.83 36.19
CA THR A 190 -5.27 9.62 35.48
C THR A 190 -5.86 9.55 34.07
N PHE A 191 -5.18 8.82 33.18
CA PHE A 191 -5.52 8.70 31.77
C PHE A 191 -5.45 7.23 31.36
N TYR A 192 -6.40 6.84 30.50
CA TYR A 192 -6.23 5.66 29.65
C TYR A 192 -5.44 6.05 28.41
N VAL A 193 -4.90 5.04 27.74
CA VAL A 193 -4.21 5.15 26.48
C VAL A 193 -4.92 4.31 25.44
N LEU A 194 -5.02 4.83 24.22
CA LEU A 194 -5.45 4.05 23.06
C LEU A 194 -4.29 3.20 22.52
N PRO A 195 -4.49 1.90 22.23
CA PRO A 195 -3.41 0.98 21.91
C PRO A 195 -2.78 1.28 20.55
N GLN A 196 -1.44 1.31 20.51
CA GLN A 196 -0.67 1.32 19.26
C GLN A 196 -0.74 -0.01 18.53
N SER A 197 -0.95 -1.08 19.28
CA SER A 197 -1.27 -2.45 18.86
C SER A 197 -1.72 -3.26 20.10
N PRO A 198 -2.34 -4.45 19.93
CA PRO A 198 -2.69 -5.33 21.05
C PRO A 198 -1.48 -6.05 21.72
N GLN A 199 -0.25 -5.56 21.54
CA GLN A 199 1.00 -6.28 21.81
C GLN A 199 1.10 -6.95 23.19
N GLN A 200 0.77 -6.24 24.27
CA GLN A 200 0.83 -6.84 25.61
C GLN A 200 -0.32 -7.84 25.84
N LEU A 201 -1.49 -7.54 25.31
CA LEU A 201 -2.70 -8.32 25.53
C LEU A 201 -2.64 -9.66 24.78
N LYS A 202 -2.11 -9.67 23.56
CA LYS A 202 -1.87 -10.91 22.81
C LYS A 202 -0.83 -11.82 23.47
N GLN A 203 0.22 -11.25 24.07
CA GLN A 203 1.17 -12.02 24.87
C GLN A 203 0.51 -12.64 26.11
N LEU A 204 -0.36 -11.90 26.81
CA LEU A 204 -1.14 -12.46 27.91
C LEU A 204 -2.08 -13.59 27.46
N LEU A 205 -2.62 -13.53 26.24
CA LEU A 205 -3.40 -14.64 25.67
C LEU A 205 -2.54 -15.88 25.40
N MET A 206 -1.28 -15.71 24.98
CA MET A 206 -0.35 -16.84 24.86
C MET A 206 -0.06 -17.46 26.24
N VAL A 207 0.19 -16.64 27.25
CA VAL A 207 0.36 -17.10 28.65
C VAL A 207 -0.89 -17.82 29.18
N ALA A 208 -2.08 -17.35 28.79
CA ALA A 208 -3.36 -17.96 29.17
C ALA A 208 -3.66 -19.29 28.43
N GLY A 209 -2.81 -19.72 27.51
CA GLY A 209 -2.93 -21.01 26.84
C GLY A 209 -3.85 -21.03 25.61
N PHE A 210 -4.12 -19.87 24.98
CA PHE A 210 -4.92 -19.82 23.76
C PHE A 210 -4.22 -20.42 22.52
N ASP A 211 -2.90 -20.64 22.58
CA ASP A 211 -2.02 -21.21 21.55
C ASP A 211 -1.93 -20.41 20.23
N LYS A 212 -3.06 -20.09 19.59
CA LYS A 212 -3.14 -19.31 18.34
C LYS A 212 -4.22 -18.24 18.41
N TYR A 213 -3.80 -17.00 18.33
CA TYR A 213 -4.63 -15.82 18.46
C TYR A 213 -4.59 -14.95 17.20
N PHE A 214 -5.73 -14.40 16.79
CA PHE A 214 -5.75 -13.29 15.84
C PHE A 214 -6.83 -12.25 16.18
N GLN A 215 -6.72 -11.05 15.62
CA GLN A 215 -7.74 -10.01 15.69
C GLN A 215 -7.59 -9.02 14.53
N ILE A 216 -8.72 -8.56 13.99
CA ILE A 216 -8.74 -7.38 13.12
C ILE A 216 -8.88 -6.12 13.99
N ALA A 217 -7.76 -5.69 14.59
CA ALA A 217 -7.73 -4.70 15.67
C ALA A 217 -7.65 -3.26 15.16
N ARG A 218 -8.31 -2.33 15.87
CA ARG A 218 -8.09 -0.88 15.70
C ARG A 218 -6.88 -0.43 16.50
N CYS A 219 -6.00 0.34 15.86
CA CYS A 219 -4.75 0.82 16.42
C CYS A 219 -4.63 2.32 16.26
N PHE A 220 -3.94 2.97 17.19
CA PHE A 220 -3.87 4.42 17.32
C PHE A 220 -2.43 4.88 17.54
N ARG A 221 -1.94 5.83 16.76
CA ARG A 221 -0.60 6.42 16.90
C ARG A 221 -0.67 7.93 16.75
N ASP A 222 -0.18 8.68 17.73
CA ASP A 222 -0.16 10.15 17.70
C ASP A 222 1.11 10.68 16.99
N GLU A 223 1.25 10.28 15.74
CA GLU A 223 2.38 10.65 14.86
C GLU A 223 1.92 11.55 13.71
N ASP A 224 2.89 12.27 13.13
CA ASP A 224 2.64 13.05 11.92
C ASP A 224 2.20 12.14 10.77
N GLN A 225 1.13 12.55 10.09
CA GLN A 225 0.55 11.80 8.99
C GLN A 225 1.46 11.84 7.75
N ARG A 226 1.40 10.76 6.96
CA ARG A 226 2.04 10.65 5.65
C ARG A 226 1.04 10.06 4.67
N GLY A 227 1.37 10.02 3.38
CA GLY A 227 0.46 9.53 2.34
C GLY A 227 -0.13 8.13 2.60
N ASP A 228 0.58 7.29 3.36
CA ASP A 228 0.20 5.93 3.76
C ASP A 228 -0.02 5.75 5.27
N ARG A 229 0.06 6.82 6.08
CA ARG A 229 -0.05 6.76 7.55
C ARG A 229 -1.24 7.58 8.06
N GLN A 230 -2.10 6.94 8.84
CA GLN A 230 -3.26 7.54 9.48
C GLN A 230 -3.19 7.34 11.00
N PRO A 231 -3.67 8.31 11.80
CA PRO A 231 -3.57 8.24 13.26
C PRO A 231 -4.42 7.10 13.85
N GLU A 232 -5.51 6.75 13.16
CA GLU A 232 -6.33 5.57 13.43
C GLU A 232 -6.26 4.63 12.22
N PHE A 233 -5.87 3.38 12.47
CA PHE A 233 -5.74 2.37 11.42
C PHE A 233 -6.19 1.00 11.92
N THR A 234 -6.18 0.00 11.03
CA THR A 234 -6.59 -1.37 11.34
C THR A 234 -5.45 -2.31 11.01
N GLN A 235 -5.13 -3.20 11.94
CA GLN A 235 -4.15 -4.26 11.77
C GLN A 235 -4.84 -5.62 11.75
N LEU A 236 -4.30 -6.56 10.97
CA LEU A 236 -4.42 -7.97 11.27
C LEU A 236 -3.34 -8.26 12.30
N ASP A 237 -3.75 -8.39 13.55
CA ASP A 237 -2.86 -8.79 14.64
C ASP A 237 -2.98 -10.30 14.85
N LEU A 238 -1.85 -10.96 15.08
CA LEU A 238 -1.79 -12.39 15.36
C LEU A 238 -0.63 -12.70 16.31
N GLU A 239 -0.76 -13.80 17.04
CA GLU A 239 0.27 -14.34 17.93
C GLU A 239 0.11 -15.86 18.02
N MET A 240 1.23 -16.58 18.16
CA MET A 240 1.28 -18.04 18.25
C MET A 240 2.23 -18.47 19.37
N SER A 241 1.90 -19.56 20.06
CA SER A 241 2.74 -20.19 21.08
C SER A 241 3.58 -21.32 20.47
N PHE A 242 4.74 -21.62 21.08
CA PHE A 242 5.59 -22.77 20.72
C PHE A 242 6.06 -22.80 19.25
N VAL A 243 6.40 -21.63 18.68
CA VAL A 243 6.85 -21.48 17.28
C VAL A 243 8.21 -20.79 17.18
N ASP A 244 8.89 -20.99 16.03
CA ASP A 244 9.96 -20.08 15.58
C ASP A 244 9.51 -19.27 14.34
N MET A 245 10.36 -18.38 13.85
CA MET A 245 10.03 -17.43 12.77
C MET A 245 9.51 -18.14 11.52
N GLU A 246 10.12 -19.27 11.15
CA GLU A 246 9.75 -20.04 9.97
C GLU A 246 8.31 -20.56 10.03
N ASP A 247 7.81 -20.89 11.21
CA ASP A 247 6.43 -21.38 11.37
C ASP A 247 5.41 -20.25 11.18
N ILE A 248 5.75 -19.04 11.63
CA ILE A 248 4.92 -17.85 11.41
C ILE A 248 4.88 -17.50 9.93
N MET A 249 6.02 -17.58 9.24
CA MET A 249 6.08 -17.38 7.78
C MET A 249 5.26 -18.43 7.04
N LYS A 250 5.32 -19.71 7.44
CA LYS A 250 4.53 -20.80 6.84
C LYS A 250 3.02 -20.60 6.95
N VAL A 251 2.52 -19.90 7.97
CA VAL A 251 1.10 -19.56 8.10
C VAL A 251 0.74 -18.35 7.24
N ASN A 252 1.60 -17.32 7.21
CA ASN A 252 1.30 -16.05 6.55
C ASN A 252 1.50 -16.08 5.02
N GLU A 253 2.48 -16.84 4.51
CA GLU A 253 2.69 -16.93 3.05
C GLU A 253 1.47 -17.49 2.30
N PRO A 254 0.85 -18.62 2.70
CA PRO A 254 -0.35 -19.13 2.06
C PRO A 254 -1.50 -18.12 2.06
N LEU A 255 -1.72 -17.42 3.19
CA LEU A 255 -2.73 -16.36 3.29
C LEU A 255 -2.54 -15.29 2.21
N LEU A 256 -1.32 -14.77 2.06
CA LEU A 256 -1.00 -13.71 1.10
C LEU A 256 -1.09 -14.19 -0.36
N ILE A 257 -0.65 -15.44 -0.61
CA ILE A 257 -0.77 -16.08 -1.92
C ILE A 257 -2.25 -16.22 -2.31
N ASP A 258 -3.09 -16.70 -1.39
CA ASP A 258 -4.50 -16.95 -1.66
C ASP A 258 -5.31 -15.66 -1.76
N LEU A 259 -5.00 -14.64 -0.94
CA LEU A 259 -5.54 -13.29 -1.10
C LEU A 259 -5.23 -12.73 -2.49
N THR A 260 -3.97 -12.88 -2.95
CA THR A 260 -3.55 -12.41 -4.28
C THR A 260 -4.30 -13.15 -5.39
N LYS A 261 -4.33 -14.49 -5.34
CA LYS A 261 -5.07 -15.31 -6.32
C LYS A 261 -6.56 -14.98 -6.35
N LYS A 262 -7.17 -14.70 -5.19
CA LYS A 262 -8.61 -14.45 -5.10
C LYS A 262 -9.00 -13.05 -5.57
N PHE A 263 -8.28 -12.03 -5.11
CA PHE A 263 -8.68 -10.63 -5.22
C PHE A 263 -7.84 -9.78 -6.19
N ALA A 264 -6.67 -10.28 -6.61
CA ALA A 264 -5.77 -9.61 -7.54
C ALA A 264 -5.37 -10.54 -8.71
N ARG A 265 -6.37 -11.21 -9.32
CA ARG A 265 -6.18 -12.23 -10.38
C ARG A 265 -5.37 -11.76 -11.59
N ASN A 266 -5.35 -10.47 -11.83
CA ASN A 266 -4.58 -9.82 -12.90
C ASN A 266 -3.11 -9.56 -12.53
N LYS A 267 -2.69 -9.84 -11.29
CA LYS A 267 -1.33 -9.65 -10.80
C LYS A 267 -0.60 -10.99 -10.75
N LYS A 268 0.64 -11.01 -11.23
CA LYS A 268 1.52 -12.18 -11.16
C LYS A 268 2.37 -12.09 -9.89
N ILE A 269 2.38 -13.14 -9.07
CA ILE A 269 3.34 -13.27 -7.98
C ILE A 269 4.72 -13.56 -8.59
N LYS A 270 5.73 -12.76 -8.27
CA LYS A 270 7.07 -12.85 -8.88
C LYS A 270 7.75 -14.18 -8.60
N LYS A 271 7.68 -14.67 -7.35
CA LYS A 271 8.31 -15.91 -6.90
C LYS A 271 7.53 -16.50 -5.73
N VAL A 272 7.40 -17.83 -5.72
CA VAL A 272 6.86 -18.65 -4.61
C VAL A 272 7.82 -19.85 -4.42
N PRO A 273 8.26 -20.20 -3.20
CA PRO A 273 8.06 -19.47 -1.94
C PRO A 273 8.65 -18.05 -2.00
N PHE A 274 8.23 -17.17 -1.09
CA PHE A 274 8.73 -15.78 -1.12
C PHE A 274 10.24 -15.77 -0.83
N PRO A 275 11.05 -14.93 -1.51
CA PRO A 275 12.44 -14.73 -1.16
C PRO A 275 12.57 -14.30 0.30
N VAL A 276 13.62 -14.76 0.97
CA VAL A 276 14.03 -14.29 2.31
C VAL A 276 15.38 -13.61 2.15
N LEU A 277 15.49 -12.37 2.62
CA LEU A 277 16.74 -11.61 2.67
C LEU A 277 17.03 -11.23 4.12
N THR A 278 18.29 -11.26 4.53
CA THR A 278 18.68 -10.58 5.76
C THR A 278 18.59 -9.06 5.58
N TYR A 279 18.41 -8.31 6.66
CA TYR A 279 18.44 -6.85 6.66
C TYR A 279 19.72 -6.33 6.01
N HIS A 280 20.86 -6.95 6.35
CA HIS A 280 22.14 -6.58 5.75
C HIS A 280 22.16 -6.81 4.24
N GLU A 281 21.66 -7.95 3.73
CA GLU A 281 21.55 -8.19 2.28
C GLU A 281 20.60 -7.18 1.60
N ALA A 282 19.44 -6.93 2.21
CA ALA A 282 18.46 -5.97 1.68
C ALA A 282 19.06 -4.56 1.57
N MET A 283 19.72 -4.08 2.63
CA MET A 283 20.42 -2.79 2.64
C MET A 283 21.60 -2.77 1.67
N ASN A 284 22.46 -3.79 1.71
CA ASN A 284 23.68 -3.82 0.91
C ASN A 284 23.41 -3.89 -0.59
N THR A 285 22.34 -4.59 -1.01
CA THR A 285 22.01 -4.79 -2.42
C THR A 285 20.97 -3.81 -2.95
N TYR A 286 20.04 -3.34 -2.12
CA TYR A 286 18.93 -2.50 -2.59
C TYR A 286 18.82 -1.15 -1.89
N GLY A 287 19.58 -0.94 -0.81
CA GLY A 287 19.57 0.32 -0.08
C GLY A 287 18.29 0.56 0.69
N SER A 288 17.59 -0.51 1.07
CA SER A 288 16.36 -0.43 1.84
C SER A 288 16.06 -1.76 2.55
N ASP A 289 15.54 -1.65 3.76
CA ASP A 289 14.89 -2.70 4.55
C ASP A 289 13.55 -3.17 3.97
N LYS A 290 13.00 -2.44 2.99
CA LYS A 290 11.78 -2.79 2.24
C LYS A 290 12.03 -2.68 0.73
N PRO A 291 12.87 -3.54 0.15
CA PRO A 291 13.29 -3.38 -1.22
C PRO A 291 12.17 -3.70 -2.21
N ASP A 292 12.09 -2.90 -3.29
CA ASP A 292 11.25 -3.22 -4.43
C ASP A 292 12.01 -4.17 -5.39
N LEU A 293 11.58 -5.43 -5.45
CA LEU A 293 12.18 -6.46 -6.29
C LEU A 293 11.57 -6.53 -7.70
N ARG A 294 10.66 -5.64 -8.10
CA ARG A 294 10.05 -5.70 -9.44
C ARG A 294 11.06 -5.49 -10.57
N PHE A 295 12.13 -4.75 -10.31
CA PHE A 295 13.20 -4.45 -11.26
C PHE A 295 14.58 -4.78 -10.66
N ASP A 296 15.57 -4.97 -11.53
CA ASP A 296 16.94 -5.34 -11.13
C ASP A 296 17.91 -4.17 -11.37
N LEU A 297 18.40 -3.60 -10.27
CA LEU A 297 19.38 -2.51 -10.22
C LEU A 297 20.14 -2.65 -8.90
N PRO A 298 21.03 -3.65 -8.77
CA PRO A 298 21.70 -3.93 -7.51
C PRO A 298 22.76 -2.87 -7.22
N ILE A 299 22.89 -2.52 -5.94
CA ILE A 299 24.00 -1.76 -5.39
C ILE A 299 25.18 -2.70 -5.16
N VAL A 300 26.37 -2.23 -5.50
CA VAL A 300 27.61 -3.00 -5.50
C VAL A 300 28.62 -2.34 -4.58
N ASP A 301 29.33 -3.12 -3.78
CA ASP A 301 30.42 -2.64 -2.94
C ASP A 301 31.72 -2.52 -3.75
N ILE A 302 32.35 -1.35 -3.68
CA ILE A 302 33.67 -1.06 -4.28
C ILE A 302 34.66 -0.49 -3.26
N THR A 303 34.40 -0.67 -1.97
CA THR A 303 35.18 -0.09 -0.86
C THR A 303 36.65 -0.54 -0.91
N ASP A 304 36.93 -1.78 -1.29
CA ASP A 304 38.27 -2.32 -1.49
C ASP A 304 39.05 -1.63 -2.62
N ILE A 305 38.36 -1.23 -3.69
CA ILE A 305 38.94 -0.45 -4.79
C ILE A 305 39.14 1.00 -4.35
N ALA A 306 38.15 1.59 -3.68
CA ALA A 306 38.18 2.94 -3.15
C ALA A 306 39.36 3.21 -2.19
N LYS A 307 39.80 2.21 -1.41
CA LYS A 307 40.99 2.33 -0.55
C LYS A 307 42.28 2.62 -1.33
N LYS A 308 42.35 2.23 -2.60
CA LYS A 308 43.55 2.31 -3.43
C LYS A 308 43.58 3.57 -4.31
N CYS A 309 42.42 4.20 -4.54
CA CYS A 309 42.30 5.36 -5.41
C CYS A 309 42.91 6.64 -4.78
N GLU A 310 43.14 7.64 -5.62
CA GLU A 310 43.68 8.94 -5.21
C GLU A 310 42.58 9.95 -4.84
N PHE A 311 41.31 9.56 -4.96
CA PHE A 311 40.20 10.44 -4.62
C PHE A 311 39.99 10.46 -3.11
N SER A 312 40.42 11.54 -2.46
CA SER A 312 40.46 11.68 -1.00
C SER A 312 39.15 11.34 -0.29
N ILE A 313 37.99 11.72 -0.85
CA ILE A 313 36.69 11.41 -0.24
C ILE A 313 36.47 9.90 -0.14
N PHE A 314 36.75 9.15 -1.22
CA PHE A 314 36.54 7.71 -1.25
C PHE A 314 37.55 6.98 -0.37
N LYS A 315 38.82 7.36 -0.49
CA LYS A 315 39.90 6.78 0.29
C LYS A 315 39.70 7.01 1.79
N ASN A 316 39.47 8.25 2.22
CA ASN A 316 39.30 8.58 3.64
C ASN A 316 38.07 7.89 4.24
N THR A 317 36.95 7.82 3.51
CA THR A 317 35.75 7.10 3.96
C THR A 317 36.05 5.62 4.17
N ALA A 318 36.72 4.98 3.21
CA ALA A 318 37.03 3.55 3.28
C ALA A 318 38.06 3.22 4.37
N GLU A 319 39.02 4.11 4.63
CA GLU A 319 40.01 3.99 5.72
C GLU A 319 39.39 4.22 7.10
N SER A 320 38.36 5.08 7.20
CA SER A 320 37.66 5.40 8.45
C SER A 320 36.57 4.39 8.83
N GLY A 321 36.50 3.24 8.14
CA GLY A 321 35.49 2.20 8.39
C GLY A 321 34.12 2.43 7.74
N GLY A 322 33.99 3.44 6.88
CA GLY A 322 32.83 3.64 6.01
C GLY A 322 32.86 2.72 4.79
N VAL A 323 31.90 2.90 3.89
CA VAL A 323 31.76 2.11 2.66
C VAL A 323 31.65 3.02 1.44
N VAL A 324 32.10 2.52 0.30
CA VAL A 324 31.87 3.13 -1.01
C VAL A 324 31.03 2.17 -1.84
N LYS A 325 29.81 2.61 -2.16
CA LYS A 325 28.82 1.83 -2.89
C LYS A 325 28.63 2.42 -4.28
N ALA A 326 28.34 1.56 -5.25
CA ALA A 326 28.11 1.91 -6.65
C ALA A 326 26.74 1.38 -7.12
N LEU A 327 26.06 2.15 -7.97
CA LEU A 327 24.80 1.78 -8.60
C LEU A 327 24.95 1.97 -10.11
N ASN A 328 24.95 0.87 -10.86
CA ASN A 328 24.86 0.93 -12.31
C ASN A 328 23.42 1.15 -12.76
N VAL A 329 23.20 2.11 -13.65
CA VAL A 329 21.91 2.36 -14.28
C VAL A 329 22.06 2.14 -15.79
N PRO A 330 21.56 1.01 -16.32
CA PRO A 330 21.70 0.65 -17.72
C PRO A 330 21.09 1.71 -18.65
N SER A 331 21.72 2.00 -19.79
CA SER A 331 21.24 3.04 -20.73
C SER A 331 21.07 4.44 -20.10
N GLY A 332 21.68 4.69 -18.93
CA GLY A 332 21.57 5.95 -18.21
C GLY A 332 22.50 7.05 -18.70
N ALA A 333 23.41 6.78 -19.66
CA ALA A 333 24.23 7.82 -20.30
C ALA A 333 23.39 8.89 -21.03
N LYS A 334 22.12 8.60 -21.31
CA LYS A 334 21.16 9.55 -21.91
C LYS A 334 20.58 10.56 -20.92
N PHE A 335 20.80 10.39 -19.61
CA PHE A 335 20.28 11.32 -18.63
C PHE A 335 20.87 12.71 -18.86
N THR A 336 19.99 13.70 -18.87
CA THR A 336 20.38 15.11 -18.93
C THR A 336 21.07 15.49 -17.63
N ARG A 337 21.87 16.57 -17.66
CA ARG A 337 22.51 17.09 -16.45
C ARG A 337 21.50 17.40 -15.35
N LYS A 338 20.35 17.96 -15.72
CA LYS A 338 19.23 18.26 -14.82
C LYS A 338 18.74 17.00 -14.09
N GLU A 339 18.58 15.88 -14.78
CA GLU A 339 18.13 14.63 -14.16
C GLU A 339 19.18 14.04 -13.21
N ILE A 340 20.46 14.16 -13.55
CA ILE A 340 21.56 13.77 -12.64
C ILE A 340 21.58 14.65 -11.39
N ASP A 341 21.35 15.95 -11.54
CA ASP A 341 21.25 16.88 -10.41
C ASP A 341 20.02 16.56 -9.54
N GLU A 342 18.87 16.21 -10.15
CA GLU A 342 17.68 15.73 -9.42
C GLU A 342 17.98 14.48 -8.58
N PHE A 343 18.71 13.50 -9.12
CA PHE A 343 19.14 12.33 -8.34
C PHE A 343 20.11 12.70 -7.21
N SER A 344 20.97 13.69 -7.45
CA SER A 344 21.89 14.20 -6.42
C SER A 344 21.14 14.86 -5.26
N GLU A 345 20.09 15.63 -5.55
CA GLU A 345 19.21 16.22 -4.52
C GLU A 345 18.46 15.13 -3.74
N ILE A 346 17.98 14.07 -4.40
CA ILE A 346 17.39 12.92 -3.71
C ILE A 346 18.39 12.28 -2.74
N ALA A 347 19.63 12.05 -3.17
CA ALA A 347 20.66 11.45 -2.30
C ALA A 347 20.94 12.34 -1.06
N LYS A 348 20.95 13.66 -1.22
CA LYS A 348 21.16 14.63 -0.13
C LYS A 348 20.05 14.64 0.92
N ILE A 349 18.78 14.43 0.51
CA ILE A 349 17.66 14.27 1.46
C ILE A 349 17.97 13.14 2.46
N TYR A 350 18.64 12.08 2.00
CA TYR A 350 19.08 10.95 2.82
C TYR A 350 20.53 11.10 3.31
N ARG A 351 20.93 12.36 3.59
CA ARG A 351 22.18 12.77 4.24
C ARG A 351 23.47 12.46 3.47
N ALA A 352 23.40 12.01 2.22
CA ALA A 352 24.61 11.87 1.40
C ALA A 352 25.24 13.25 1.14
N LYS A 353 26.56 13.36 1.28
CA LYS A 353 27.31 14.60 1.03
C LYS A 353 27.36 14.97 -0.46
N GLY A 354 27.15 14.00 -1.34
CA GLY A 354 27.10 14.18 -2.79
C GLY A 354 26.83 12.87 -3.50
N LEU A 355 26.62 12.95 -4.82
CA LEU A 355 26.42 11.80 -5.68
C LEU A 355 27.45 11.85 -6.81
N ALA A 356 28.52 11.08 -6.65
CA ALA A 356 29.56 10.94 -7.67
C ALA A 356 29.04 10.08 -8.82
N TYR A 357 29.52 10.28 -10.05
CA TYR A 357 29.11 9.43 -11.17
C TYR A 357 30.18 9.28 -12.27
N ILE A 358 30.09 8.20 -13.04
CA ILE A 358 30.86 7.96 -14.27
C ILE A 358 29.89 7.59 -15.40
N VAL A 359 29.95 8.31 -16.52
CA VAL A 359 29.18 7.98 -17.73
C VAL A 359 30.05 7.18 -18.70
N LEU A 360 29.54 6.05 -19.18
CA LEU A 360 30.17 5.22 -20.20
C LEU A 360 29.52 5.56 -21.54
N GLN A 361 30.24 6.16 -22.48
CA GLN A 361 29.67 6.53 -23.77
C GLN A 361 30.72 6.54 -24.90
N GLY A 362 30.46 5.77 -25.97
CA GLY A 362 31.33 5.70 -27.14
C GLY A 362 32.68 5.03 -26.87
N GLY A 363 32.74 4.16 -25.85
CA GLY A 363 33.99 3.55 -25.39
C GLY A 363 34.84 4.46 -24.49
N GLU A 364 34.37 5.68 -24.21
CA GLU A 364 35.02 6.64 -23.32
C GLU A 364 34.32 6.75 -21.96
N LEU A 365 35.08 7.11 -20.93
CA LEU A 365 34.58 7.35 -19.59
C LEU A 365 34.55 8.85 -19.30
N LYS A 366 33.35 9.41 -19.17
CA LYS A 366 33.15 10.84 -18.93
C LYS A 366 32.86 11.08 -17.45
N SER A 367 33.88 11.51 -16.71
CA SER A 367 33.74 12.00 -15.34
C SER A 367 34.99 12.70 -14.82
N PRO A 368 34.85 13.76 -13.99
CA PRO A 368 35.96 14.32 -13.23
C PRO A 368 36.64 13.32 -12.27
N LEU A 369 36.02 12.18 -11.99
CA LEU A 369 36.56 11.14 -11.11
C LEU A 369 37.65 10.31 -11.77
N THR A 370 37.59 10.14 -13.09
CA THR A 370 38.48 9.22 -13.85
C THR A 370 39.97 9.50 -13.60
N LYS A 371 40.35 10.77 -13.44
CA LYS A 371 41.75 11.18 -13.17
C LYS A 371 42.31 10.73 -11.81
N TYR A 372 41.46 10.28 -10.89
CA TYR A 372 41.87 9.83 -9.55
C TYR A 372 41.93 8.30 -9.42
N PHE A 373 41.64 7.57 -10.49
CA PHE A 373 41.72 6.13 -10.55
C PHE A 373 42.72 5.71 -11.62
N LYS A 374 43.42 4.61 -11.36
CA LYS A 374 44.21 3.93 -12.39
C LYS A 374 43.28 3.18 -13.34
N ASP A 375 43.73 2.95 -14.57
CA ASP A 375 42.96 2.22 -15.59
C ASP A 375 42.50 0.84 -15.12
N GLU A 376 43.33 0.14 -14.34
CA GLU A 376 43.01 -1.17 -13.76
C GLU A 376 41.85 -1.09 -12.74
N GLU A 377 41.84 -0.05 -11.90
CA GLU A 377 40.81 0.18 -10.89
C GLU A 377 39.47 0.52 -11.53
N ILE A 378 39.50 1.38 -12.56
CA ILE A 378 38.32 1.71 -13.37
C ILE A 378 37.74 0.47 -14.06
N LYS A 379 38.60 -0.34 -14.71
CA LYS A 379 38.18 -1.58 -15.37
C LYS A 379 37.53 -2.54 -14.38
N GLU A 380 38.08 -2.66 -13.17
CA GLU A 380 37.51 -3.49 -12.12
C GLU A 380 36.16 -2.95 -11.62
N ILE A 381 36.01 -1.63 -11.46
CA ILE A 381 34.71 -1.00 -11.13
C ILE A 381 33.67 -1.32 -12.20
N VAL A 382 33.99 -1.09 -13.48
CA VAL A 382 33.08 -1.35 -14.61
C VAL A 382 32.68 -2.82 -14.65
N LYS A 383 33.65 -3.72 -14.49
CA LYS A 383 33.43 -5.18 -14.45
C LYS A 383 32.52 -5.58 -13.28
N ARG A 384 32.77 -5.06 -12.07
CA ARG A 384 32.01 -5.41 -10.86
C ARG A 384 30.59 -4.88 -10.89
N CYS A 385 30.41 -3.67 -11.44
CA CYS A 385 29.10 -3.07 -11.69
C CYS A 385 28.38 -3.68 -12.91
N LYS A 386 29.05 -4.56 -13.66
CA LYS A 386 28.58 -5.12 -14.94
C LYS A 386 28.13 -4.03 -15.91
N ALA A 387 28.78 -2.87 -15.87
CA ALA A 387 28.43 -1.71 -16.68
C ALA A 387 28.93 -1.89 -18.12
N LYS A 388 28.18 -1.34 -19.07
CA LYS A 388 28.48 -1.37 -20.50
C LYS A 388 28.43 0.03 -21.09
N ASP A 389 28.90 0.17 -22.33
CA ASP A 389 28.75 1.43 -23.05
C ASP A 389 27.28 1.85 -23.15
N GLY A 390 26.99 3.12 -22.88
CA GLY A 390 25.64 3.65 -22.74
C GLY A 390 25.11 3.70 -21.29
N ASP A 391 25.83 3.16 -20.31
CA ASP A 391 25.42 3.17 -18.91
C ASP A 391 25.95 4.38 -18.12
N ILE A 392 25.43 4.57 -16.92
CA ILE A 392 25.97 5.49 -15.91
C ILE A 392 26.10 4.76 -14.58
N ILE A 393 27.23 4.94 -13.91
CA ILE A 393 27.47 4.41 -12.56
C ILE A 393 27.43 5.57 -11.58
N PHE A 394 26.54 5.52 -10.61
CA PHE A 394 26.49 6.44 -9.47
C PHE A 394 27.25 5.88 -8.28
N PHE A 395 27.79 6.74 -7.43
CA PHE A 395 28.56 6.37 -6.25
C PHE A 395 28.15 7.19 -5.03
N SER A 396 28.10 6.52 -3.89
CA SER A 396 27.94 7.13 -2.56
C SER A 396 29.00 6.58 -1.61
N ALA A 397 29.63 7.47 -0.85
CA ALA A 397 30.74 7.17 0.04
C ALA A 397 30.47 7.78 1.42
N ASP A 398 30.01 6.96 2.37
CA ASP A 398 29.69 7.39 3.74
C ASP A 398 29.63 6.17 4.69
N LYS A 399 29.06 6.33 5.90
CA LYS A 399 28.65 5.19 6.75
C LYS A 399 27.73 4.24 5.98
N PHE A 400 27.74 2.96 6.34
CA PHE A 400 26.99 1.90 5.66
C PHE A 400 25.54 2.28 5.35
N GLU A 401 24.80 2.74 6.35
CA GLU A 401 23.39 3.08 6.22
C GLU A 401 23.16 4.27 5.27
N ILE A 402 23.92 5.37 5.42
CA ILE A 402 23.79 6.56 4.58
C ILE A 402 24.12 6.22 3.12
N ALA A 403 25.22 5.51 2.88
CA ALA A 403 25.65 5.14 1.53
C ALA A 403 24.63 4.22 0.84
N CYS A 404 24.11 3.23 1.56
CA CYS A 404 23.10 2.30 1.03
C CYS A 404 21.76 3.01 0.81
N THR A 405 21.22 3.69 1.82
CA THR A 405 19.91 4.36 1.75
C THR A 405 19.85 5.41 0.66
N SER A 406 20.89 6.27 0.56
CA SER A 406 20.94 7.30 -0.49
C SER A 406 20.90 6.70 -1.90
N LEU A 407 21.70 5.66 -2.17
CA LEU A 407 21.65 4.95 -3.45
C LEU A 407 20.36 4.15 -3.64
N GLY A 408 19.74 3.64 -2.57
CA GLY A 408 18.44 2.98 -2.62
C GLY A 408 17.33 3.89 -3.14
N TYR A 409 17.29 5.15 -2.68
CA TYR A 409 16.33 6.12 -3.20
C TYR A 409 16.65 6.59 -4.62
N VAL A 410 17.94 6.77 -4.96
CA VAL A 410 18.36 7.03 -6.35
C VAL A 410 17.97 5.87 -7.27
N ARG A 411 18.12 4.63 -6.81
CA ARG A 411 17.70 3.40 -7.51
C ARG A 411 16.21 3.42 -7.84
N ILE A 412 15.33 3.73 -6.86
CA ILE A 412 13.89 3.84 -7.10
C ILE A 412 13.59 4.96 -8.11
N ALA A 413 14.24 6.12 -7.98
CA ALA A 413 14.02 7.27 -8.86
C ALA A 413 14.44 6.97 -10.31
N ALA A 414 15.60 6.34 -10.50
CA ALA A 414 16.09 5.89 -11.79
C ALA A 414 15.13 4.86 -12.41
N ALA A 415 14.66 3.88 -11.64
CA ALA A 415 13.72 2.87 -12.12
C ALA A 415 12.39 3.46 -12.59
N LYS A 416 11.85 4.45 -11.87
CA LYS A 416 10.65 5.20 -12.29
C LYS A 416 10.90 5.94 -13.60
N LYS A 417 12.03 6.66 -13.68
CA LYS A 417 12.40 7.44 -14.88
C LYS A 417 12.57 6.58 -16.12
N MET A 418 13.12 5.37 -15.94
CA MET A 418 13.34 4.40 -16.99
C MET A 418 12.14 3.47 -17.25
N ASN A 419 11.04 3.64 -16.51
CA ASN A 419 9.86 2.79 -16.60
C ASN A 419 10.15 1.29 -16.43
N LEU A 420 11.03 0.94 -15.47
CA LEU A 420 11.43 -0.45 -15.19
C LEU A 420 10.47 -1.20 -14.27
N ILE A 421 9.55 -0.49 -13.60
CA ILE A 421 8.68 -1.05 -12.59
C ILE A 421 7.48 -1.73 -13.28
N ASP A 422 7.45 -3.05 -13.30
CA ASP A 422 6.30 -3.80 -13.81
C ASP A 422 5.12 -3.73 -12.82
N GLU A 423 4.12 -2.91 -13.13
CA GLU A 423 2.93 -2.75 -12.29
C GLU A 423 2.06 -4.01 -12.19
N ASN A 424 2.21 -4.97 -13.11
CA ASN A 424 1.44 -6.22 -13.12
C ASN A 424 2.07 -7.33 -12.27
N VAL A 425 3.22 -7.06 -11.65
CA VAL A 425 3.91 -8.00 -10.78
C VAL A 425 3.77 -7.59 -9.30
N PHE A 426 3.46 -8.59 -8.47
CA PHE A 426 3.57 -8.53 -7.03
C PHE A 426 4.84 -9.27 -6.61
N ALA A 427 5.82 -8.51 -6.14
CA ALA A 427 7.07 -9.02 -5.63
C ALA A 427 7.03 -8.99 -4.10
N TYR A 428 6.58 -10.10 -3.52
CA TYR A 428 6.68 -10.36 -2.08
C TYR A 428 8.11 -10.77 -1.71
N LEU A 429 8.54 -10.43 -0.50
CA LEU A 429 9.72 -10.98 0.16
C LEU A 429 9.62 -10.83 1.69
N TRP A 430 10.37 -11.66 2.40
CA TRP A 430 10.66 -11.46 3.82
C TRP A 430 12.02 -10.80 3.99
N VAL A 431 12.08 -9.86 4.93
CA VAL A 431 13.35 -9.35 5.47
C VAL A 431 13.49 -9.85 6.89
N THR A 432 14.64 -10.40 7.26
CA THR A 432 14.92 -10.96 8.59
C THR A 432 16.22 -10.39 9.15
N ASP A 433 16.65 -10.84 10.33
CA ASP A 433 18.01 -10.56 10.84
C ASP A 433 18.26 -9.06 11.02
N PHE A 434 17.23 -8.35 11.46
CA PHE A 434 17.34 -6.94 11.82
C PHE A 434 18.30 -6.75 12.99
N PRO A 435 19.02 -5.61 13.05
CA PRO A 435 19.73 -5.21 14.26
C PRO A 435 18.77 -5.15 15.44
N MET A 436 19.22 -5.59 16.62
CA MET A 436 18.43 -5.52 17.84
C MET A 436 18.21 -4.07 18.29
N PHE A 437 19.25 -3.25 18.14
CA PHE A 437 19.23 -1.84 18.51
C PHE A 437 19.79 -0.94 17.42
N GLU A 438 19.28 0.28 17.40
CA GLU A 438 19.88 1.41 16.71
C GLU A 438 20.44 2.40 17.74
N ARG A 439 21.53 3.07 17.38
CA ARG A 439 22.13 4.08 18.25
C ARG A 439 21.67 5.46 17.82
N ASP A 440 21.02 6.15 18.73
CA ASP A 440 20.60 7.53 18.53
C ASP A 440 21.83 8.45 18.42
N GLU A 441 21.92 9.22 17.33
CA GLU A 441 23.11 10.02 17.06
C GLU A 441 23.29 11.19 18.06
N GLU A 442 22.20 11.69 18.66
CA GLU A 442 22.21 12.85 19.56
C GLU A 442 22.47 12.43 21.02
N THR A 443 21.64 11.52 21.53
CA THR A 443 21.66 11.02 22.91
C THR A 443 22.66 9.91 23.14
N LYS A 444 23.19 9.30 22.06
CA LYS A 444 24.10 8.14 22.08
C LYS A 444 23.52 6.87 22.71
N LYS A 445 22.23 6.85 23.03
CA LYS A 445 21.53 5.70 23.62
C LYS A 445 21.18 4.67 22.55
N LEU A 446 21.05 3.41 22.98
CA LEU A 446 20.54 2.32 22.17
C LEU A 446 19.02 2.25 22.31
N ASN A 447 18.31 2.32 21.20
CA ASN A 447 16.87 2.14 21.11
C ASN A 447 16.57 0.84 20.36
N ALA A 448 15.51 0.12 20.74
CA ALA A 448 15.11 -1.08 20.02
C ALA A 448 14.61 -0.71 18.62
N VAL A 449 15.08 -1.43 17.58
CA VAL A 449 14.67 -1.18 16.18
C VAL A 449 13.19 -1.50 15.94
N HIS A 450 12.68 -2.56 16.58
CA HIS A 450 11.27 -2.96 16.48
C HIS A 450 10.52 -2.61 17.76
N HIS A 451 10.53 -3.52 18.73
CA HIS A 451 10.03 -3.23 20.07
C HIS A 451 10.83 -3.99 21.14
N PRO A 452 10.80 -3.52 22.39
CA PRO A 452 11.64 -4.03 23.48
C PRO A 452 11.44 -5.52 23.83
N PHE A 453 10.24 -6.07 23.60
CA PHE A 453 9.92 -7.49 23.85
C PHE A 453 10.44 -8.48 22.79
N THR A 454 11.27 -8.04 21.84
CA THR A 454 11.80 -8.90 20.78
C THR A 454 12.92 -9.79 21.33
N ALA A 455 12.89 -11.09 21.01
CA ALA A 455 13.96 -12.01 21.37
C ALA A 455 15.22 -11.76 20.54
N PRO A 456 16.42 -11.79 21.15
CA PRO A 456 17.67 -11.79 20.40
C PRO A 456 17.88 -13.16 19.73
N LYS A 457 18.58 -13.18 18.59
CA LYS A 457 19.06 -14.43 17.98
C LYS A 457 20.08 -15.14 18.86
N ASN A 458 20.95 -14.36 19.52
CA ASN A 458 21.98 -14.87 20.43
C ASN A 458 21.98 -14.06 21.75
N PRO A 459 21.48 -14.63 22.86
CA PRO A 459 21.47 -13.97 24.17
C PRO A 459 22.87 -13.62 24.72
N GLU A 460 23.90 -14.39 24.40
CA GLU A 460 25.27 -14.11 24.87
C GLU A 460 25.93 -12.99 24.07
N GLU A 461 25.62 -12.87 22.78
CA GLU A 461 26.01 -11.71 21.98
C GLU A 461 25.35 -10.43 22.47
N LEU A 462 24.06 -10.50 22.86
CA LEU A 462 23.36 -9.36 23.45
C LEU A 462 24.05 -8.83 24.71
N LYS A 463 24.55 -9.71 25.59
CA LYS A 463 25.26 -9.33 26.81
C LYS A 463 26.65 -8.76 26.53
N SER A 464 27.36 -9.35 25.57
CA SER A 464 28.77 -9.04 25.31
C SER A 464 28.95 -7.87 24.32
N ASN A 465 28.05 -7.72 23.35
CA ASN A 465 28.11 -6.70 22.32
C ASN A 465 26.70 -6.35 21.77
N PRO A 466 25.89 -5.57 22.51
CA PRO A 466 24.52 -5.27 22.14
C PRO A 466 24.40 -4.56 20.78
N GLU A 467 25.38 -3.77 20.37
CA GLU A 467 25.37 -3.07 19.07
C GLU A 467 25.42 -4.02 17.85
N LYS A 468 25.87 -5.27 18.04
CA LYS A 468 25.92 -6.28 16.98
C LYS A 468 24.85 -7.36 17.11
N ALA A 469 24.11 -7.36 18.22
CA ALA A 469 23.07 -8.34 18.45
C ALA A 469 21.98 -8.23 17.38
N LEU A 470 21.55 -9.38 16.86
CA LEU A 470 20.47 -9.47 15.89
C LEU A 470 19.17 -9.87 16.57
N ALA A 471 18.06 -9.36 16.05
CA ALA A 471 16.71 -9.69 16.49
C ALA A 471 16.19 -10.95 15.78
N LYS A 472 15.39 -11.76 16.49
CA LYS A 472 14.49 -12.76 15.87
C LYS A 472 13.23 -12.07 15.35
N ALA A 473 13.42 -11.14 14.42
CA ALA A 473 12.37 -10.34 13.83
C ALA A 473 12.34 -10.48 12.31
N TYR A 474 11.18 -10.21 11.75
CA TYR A 474 10.91 -10.35 10.33
C TYR A 474 9.85 -9.34 9.87
N ASP A 475 10.03 -8.84 8.66
CA ASP A 475 9.06 -8.00 7.96
C ASP A 475 8.66 -8.63 6.64
N ILE A 476 7.39 -8.53 6.29
CA ILE A 476 6.88 -8.92 4.96
C ILE A 476 6.71 -7.67 4.10
N ILE A 477 7.36 -7.69 2.95
CA ILE A 477 7.41 -6.58 2.01
C ILE A 477 6.68 -6.97 0.73
N LEU A 478 5.90 -6.04 0.18
CA LEU A 478 5.30 -6.15 -1.14
C LEU A 478 5.63 -4.90 -1.94
N ASN A 479 6.32 -5.06 -3.08
CA ASN A 479 6.56 -3.98 -4.04
C ASN A 479 7.23 -2.73 -3.43
N GLY A 480 8.12 -2.93 -2.44
CA GLY A 480 8.81 -1.85 -1.73
C GLY A 480 8.01 -1.19 -0.60
N SER A 481 6.86 -1.77 -0.23
CA SER A 481 6.07 -1.37 0.92
C SER A 481 6.08 -2.48 1.97
N GLU A 482 6.36 -2.11 3.22
CA GLU A 482 6.15 -2.97 4.37
C GLU A 482 4.63 -3.18 4.55
N ILE A 483 4.17 -4.43 4.50
CA ILE A 483 2.74 -4.77 4.64
C ILE A 483 2.43 -5.47 5.97
N GLY A 484 3.46 -5.77 6.76
CA GLY A 484 3.37 -6.39 8.06
C GLY A 484 4.76 -6.78 8.58
N GLY A 485 4.82 -7.15 9.85
CA GLY A 485 6.04 -7.55 10.52
C GLY A 485 5.75 -8.14 11.89
N GLY A 486 6.77 -8.72 12.50
CA GLY A 486 6.66 -9.36 13.80
C GLY A 486 8.01 -9.85 14.31
N SER A 487 7.98 -10.47 15.49
CA SER A 487 9.16 -11.07 16.09
C SER A 487 8.80 -12.18 17.05
N ILE A 488 9.74 -13.08 17.26
CA ILE A 488 9.69 -14.02 18.39
C ILE A 488 9.88 -13.22 19.68
N ARG A 489 9.09 -13.54 20.70
CA ARG A 489 9.12 -12.85 22.00
C ARG A 489 10.12 -13.52 22.95
N ILE A 490 10.61 -12.74 23.90
CA ILE A 490 11.54 -13.18 24.97
C ILE A 490 10.90 -14.27 25.83
#